data_AF-A0A8H8JRM5-F1
#
_entry.id   AF-A0A8H8JRM5-F1
#
_cell.length_a   1.000
_cell.length_b   1.000
_cell.length_c   1.000
_cell.angle_alpha   90.00
_cell.angle_beta   90.00
_cell.angle_gamma   90.00
#
_symmetry.space_group_name_H-M   'P 1'
#
loop_
_entity.id
_entity.type
_entity.pdbx_description
1 polymer ?
#
loop_
_entity_poly.entity_id
_entity_poly.type
_entity_poly.pdbx_seq_one_letter_code
_entity_poly.pdbx_strand_id
1 'polypeptide(L)'
;MSFDCPPSSSTSEDKPDVIHKIRIVLSHQIIRDQKLRFSDANIRVQIKKRVFDLHRYKLEEFRVIKAMIHEGNIPSLLELQGDPDDFENAFKLLYAPLYMSDQFELEPAVLISTLRIATNFDHPSLRSFATIKLEAMALPPIEYVRIAQELGMTRWRDMGVDKLISREEPLTPHEGRILGTNTSMFIATQRELRLRERIMDIPSADEYKRLSVSRQARLREQIQLMLGLPELPPSGGPSIPPSSSVYSQTSSPKRIDLGSNTRPAKRPRISGNTLGVVRIRLGGAVYRNHQTTVGKLLSSRKRLAKRTR
;
A
#
# COMPACT_ATOMS: atom_id res chain seq x y z
N MET A 1 19.03 100.11 -4.66
CA MET A 1 17.64 100.43 -4.98
C MET A 1 16.97 99.16 -5.52
N SER A 2 15.81 98.83 -4.95
CA SER A 2 14.71 97.93 -5.38
C SER A 2 15.07 96.55 -5.95
N PHE A 3 14.83 95.46 -5.23
CA PHE A 3 13.56 94.68 -5.16
C PHE A 3 13.05 94.22 -6.53
N ASP A 4 13.09 92.90 -6.77
CA ASP A 4 11.88 92.08 -6.99
C ASP A 4 12.21 90.57 -7.12
N CYS A 5 11.63 89.80 -6.20
CA CYS A 5 11.12 88.43 -6.41
C CYS A 5 9.69 88.57 -7.02
N PRO A 6 8.97 87.56 -7.58
CA PRO A 6 9.06 86.09 -7.47
C PRO A 6 8.68 85.40 -8.85
N PRO A 7 8.03 84.21 -8.99
CA PRO A 7 7.80 83.08 -8.08
C PRO A 7 8.24 81.70 -8.60
N SER A 8 8.30 80.79 -7.64
CA SER A 8 8.38 79.33 -7.72
C SER A 8 7.23 78.69 -8.51
N SER A 9 7.55 77.74 -9.39
CA SER A 9 6.61 76.72 -9.86
C SER A 9 7.28 75.34 -9.88
N SER A 10 7.07 74.61 -8.79
CA SER A 10 7.17 73.16 -8.69
C SER A 10 6.25 72.48 -9.70
N THR A 11 6.81 71.63 -10.56
CA THR A 11 6.05 70.54 -11.20
C THR A 11 6.80 69.25 -10.92
N SER A 12 6.30 68.53 -9.91
CA SER A 12 6.67 67.16 -9.64
C SER A 12 5.92 66.29 -10.64
N GLU A 13 6.63 65.84 -11.69
CA GLU A 13 6.15 64.73 -12.51
C GLU A 13 6.38 63.42 -11.75
N ASP A 14 5.39 63.13 -10.90
CA ASP A 14 5.09 61.83 -10.33
C ASP A 14 4.83 60.85 -11.49
N LYS A 15 5.84 60.06 -11.85
CA LYS A 15 5.63 58.85 -12.66
C LYS A 15 5.16 57.75 -11.71
N PRO A 16 3.88 57.31 -11.76
CA PRO A 16 3.45 56.19 -10.96
C PRO A 16 4.16 54.93 -11.46
N ASP A 17 4.95 54.39 -10.54
CA ASP A 17 5.74 53.18 -10.59
C ASP A 17 4.91 51.98 -11.07
N VAL A 18 5.02 51.66 -12.37
CA VAL A 18 4.38 50.50 -13.01
C VAL A 18 4.93 49.18 -12.47
N ILE A 19 6.08 49.19 -11.76
CA ILE A 19 6.71 47.99 -11.20
C ILE A 19 6.01 47.52 -9.91
N HIS A 20 5.27 48.40 -9.22
CA HIS A 20 4.48 48.01 -8.03
C HIS A 20 3.11 47.42 -8.36
N LYS A 21 2.65 47.48 -9.63
CA LYS A 21 1.35 46.92 -10.05
C LYS A 21 1.40 45.49 -10.60
N ILE A 22 2.59 44.91 -10.82
CA ILE A 22 2.77 43.50 -11.23
C ILE A 22 3.00 42.57 -10.01
N ARG A 23 2.83 43.07 -8.78
CA ARG A 23 2.88 42.26 -7.54
C ARG A 23 1.54 42.11 -6.83
N ILE A 24 0.41 42.35 -7.52
CA ILE A 24 -0.94 42.35 -6.90
C ILE A 24 -1.92 41.36 -7.55
N VAL A 25 -1.50 40.51 -8.50
CA VAL A 25 -2.42 39.52 -9.11
C VAL A 25 -1.88 38.09 -9.05
N LEU A 26 -1.41 37.66 -7.88
CA LEU A 26 -1.47 36.26 -7.42
C LEU A 26 -1.45 36.25 -5.88
N SER A 27 -2.28 37.09 -5.24
CA SER A 27 -2.66 36.93 -3.83
C SER A 27 -3.56 35.70 -3.69
N HIS A 28 -3.03 34.53 -4.02
CA HIS A 28 -3.55 33.27 -3.55
C HIS A 28 -3.48 33.30 -2.03
N GLN A 29 -4.62 33.48 -1.37
CA GLN A 29 -4.76 33.55 0.08
C GLN A 29 -3.86 32.50 0.75
N ILE A 30 -2.82 32.98 1.42
CA ILE A 30 -1.98 32.14 2.27
C ILE A 30 -2.82 31.82 3.50
N ILE A 31 -3.16 30.54 3.68
CA ILE A 31 -3.93 30.06 4.82
C ILE A 31 -2.94 29.71 5.92
N ARG A 32 -2.92 30.49 6.99
CA ARG A 32 -2.11 30.16 8.17
C ARG A 32 -2.83 29.11 9.01
N ASP A 33 -2.13 28.07 9.39
CA ASP A 33 -2.67 27.06 10.30
C ASP A 33 -2.77 27.63 11.71
N GLN A 34 -3.95 27.56 12.33
CA GLN A 34 -4.15 28.05 13.69
C GLN A 34 -3.64 27.08 14.77
N LYS A 35 -3.54 25.78 14.47
CA LYS A 35 -3.17 24.74 15.45
C LYS A 35 -1.66 24.61 15.64
N LEU A 36 -0.88 24.95 14.62
CA LEU A 36 0.58 24.88 14.62
C LEU A 36 1.18 26.29 14.53
N ARG A 37 0.78 27.13 15.49
CA ARG A 37 1.23 28.50 15.61
C ARG A 37 1.79 28.75 16.99
N PHE A 38 3.08 28.51 17.13
CA PHE A 38 3.79 28.77 18.38
C PHE A 38 4.21 30.23 18.46
N SER A 39 4.02 30.89 19.61
CA SER A 39 4.38 32.30 19.80
C SER A 39 5.90 32.53 19.74
N ASP A 40 6.67 31.49 20.04
CA ASP A 40 8.13 31.41 20.04
C ASP A 40 8.68 30.70 18.79
N ALA A 41 7.85 30.49 17.77
CA ALA A 41 8.28 29.96 16.48
C ALA A 41 9.36 30.85 15.84
N ASN A 42 10.47 30.23 15.43
CA ASN A 42 11.60 30.91 14.81
C ASN A 42 11.85 30.51 13.35
N ILE A 43 10.96 29.69 12.78
CA ILE A 43 10.97 29.33 11.36
C ILE A 43 9.54 29.14 10.86
N ARG A 44 9.29 29.60 9.63
CA ARG A 44 8.03 29.40 8.93
C ARG A 44 8.22 28.36 7.85
N VAL A 45 7.32 27.38 7.77
CA VAL A 45 7.32 26.38 6.71
C VAL A 45 6.11 26.61 5.83
N GLN A 46 6.32 26.80 4.53
CA GLN A 46 5.26 26.95 3.54
C GLN A 46 5.16 25.68 2.70
N ILE A 47 3.96 25.09 2.68
CA ILE A 47 3.63 23.95 1.82
C ILE A 47 2.40 24.34 1.01
N LYS A 48 2.57 24.45 -0.32
CA LYS A 48 1.57 25.01 -1.23
C LYS A 48 1.11 26.39 -0.73
N LYS A 49 -0.16 26.51 -0.31
CA LYS A 49 -0.80 27.74 0.19
C LYS A 49 -0.87 27.80 1.72
N ARG A 50 -0.39 26.78 2.44
CA ARG A 50 -0.44 26.70 3.89
C ARG A 50 0.90 27.06 4.52
N VAL A 51 0.86 27.85 5.59
CA VAL A 51 2.05 28.24 6.35
C VAL A 51 1.92 27.77 7.80
N PHE A 52 3.00 27.18 8.29
CA PHE A 52 3.16 26.64 9.63
C PHE A 52 4.27 27.42 10.35
N ASP A 53 3.99 27.93 11.55
CA ASP A 53 4.97 28.66 12.36
C ASP A 53 5.53 27.67 13.40
N LEU A 54 6.77 27.20 13.19
CA LEU A 54 7.37 26.07 13.91
C LEU A 54 8.70 26.45 14.57
N HIS A 55 9.27 25.49 15.30
CA HIS A 55 10.58 25.61 15.94
C HIS A 55 11.66 24.93 15.10
N ARG A 56 12.72 25.66 14.79
CA ARG A 56 13.88 25.19 14.02
C ARG A 56 14.48 23.92 14.60
N TYR A 57 14.67 23.87 15.91
CA TYR A 57 15.28 22.70 16.56
C TYR A 57 14.49 21.40 16.34
N LYS A 58 13.16 21.48 16.21
CA LYS A 58 12.30 20.33 15.89
C LYS A 58 12.40 19.91 14.44
N LEU A 59 12.46 20.88 13.53
CA LEU A 59 12.63 20.61 12.11
C LEU A 59 14.00 20.04 11.77
N GLU A 60 15.03 20.38 12.54
CA GLU A 60 16.37 19.80 12.40
C GLU A 60 16.44 18.30 12.77
N GLU A 61 15.40 17.73 13.38
CA GLU A 61 15.29 16.28 13.56
C GLU A 61 15.07 15.54 12.22
N PHE A 62 14.54 16.23 11.19
CA PHE A 62 14.47 15.73 9.81
C PHE A 62 15.77 16.04 9.09
N ARG A 63 16.50 15.02 8.65
CA ARG A 63 17.84 15.23 8.06
C ARG A 63 17.80 16.03 6.77
N VAL A 64 16.81 15.80 5.92
CA VAL A 64 16.66 16.53 4.65
C VAL A 64 16.34 18.01 4.91
N ILE A 65 15.41 18.28 5.83
CA ILE A 65 15.04 19.66 6.20
C ILE A 65 16.22 20.37 6.87
N LYS A 66 16.96 19.67 7.74
CA LYS A 66 18.19 20.18 8.35
C LYS A 66 19.20 20.63 7.31
N ALA A 67 19.47 19.82 6.29
CA ALA A 67 20.36 20.19 5.19
C ALA A 67 19.86 21.45 4.46
N MET A 68 18.56 21.51 4.12
CA MET A 68 17.95 22.68 3.48
C MET A 68 18.07 23.96 4.31
N ILE A 69 17.92 23.87 5.64
CA ILE A 69 18.07 25.01 6.56
C ILE A 69 19.53 25.49 6.66
N HIS A 70 20.51 24.60 6.52
CA HIS A 70 21.93 24.97 6.59
C HIS A 70 22.50 25.43 5.23
N GLU A 71 22.02 24.87 4.12
CA GLU A 71 22.42 25.25 2.76
C GLU A 71 21.74 26.55 2.30
N GLY A 72 20.46 26.69 2.63
CA GLY A 72 19.73 27.93 2.45
C GLY A 72 20.18 28.92 3.51
N ASN A 73 20.87 29.99 3.11
CA ASN A 73 21.09 31.18 3.94
C ASN A 73 19.76 31.91 4.20
N ILE A 74 18.73 31.19 4.67
CA ILE A 74 17.35 31.63 4.72
C ILE A 74 17.00 31.98 6.16
N PRO A 75 16.71 33.26 6.46
CA PRO A 75 16.56 33.67 7.84
C PRO A 75 15.24 33.25 8.49
N SER A 76 14.18 32.86 7.74
CA SER A 76 12.87 32.59 8.38
C SER A 76 11.79 31.80 7.60
N LEU A 77 11.94 31.48 6.30
CA LEU A 77 10.89 30.84 5.50
C LEU A 77 11.42 29.66 4.68
N LEU A 78 10.94 28.45 4.94
CA LEU A 78 11.29 27.24 4.22
C LEU A 78 10.10 26.78 3.36
N GLU A 79 10.31 26.66 2.05
CA GLU A 79 9.29 26.12 1.14
C GLU A 79 9.50 24.62 0.94
N LEU A 80 8.48 23.82 1.25
CA LEU A 80 8.50 22.37 1.08
C LEU A 80 7.43 21.92 0.09
N GLN A 81 7.76 20.88 -0.69
CA GLN A 81 6.83 20.23 -1.59
C GLN A 81 6.12 19.07 -0.89
N GLY A 82 4.83 18.90 -1.15
CA GLY A 82 4.02 17.80 -0.61
C GLY A 82 2.58 18.20 -0.28
N ASP A 83 1.87 17.29 0.37
CA ASP A 83 0.51 17.54 0.84
C ASP A 83 0.53 18.25 2.20
N PRO A 84 -0.04 19.46 2.34
CA PRO A 84 -0.05 20.16 3.62
C PRO A 84 -0.77 19.39 4.73
N ASP A 85 -1.74 18.53 4.41
CA ASP A 85 -2.43 17.73 5.44
C ASP A 85 -1.50 16.64 6.00
N ASP A 86 -0.65 16.06 5.15
CA ASP A 86 0.36 15.09 5.58
C ASP A 86 1.37 15.74 6.53
N PHE A 87 1.82 16.96 6.21
CA PHE A 87 2.71 17.74 7.06
C PHE A 87 2.05 18.16 8.37
N GLU A 88 0.80 18.65 8.35
CA GLU A 88 0.08 19.02 9.57
C GLU A 88 0.00 17.82 10.53
N ASN A 89 -0.36 16.64 10.02
CA ASN A 89 -0.43 15.40 10.80
C ASN A 89 0.94 15.00 11.36
N ALA A 90 1.98 15.05 10.54
CA ALA A 90 3.35 14.76 10.98
C ALA A 90 3.84 15.72 12.06
N PHE A 91 3.57 17.02 11.91
CA PHE A 91 3.95 18.04 12.88
C PHE A 91 3.16 17.93 14.18
N LYS A 92 1.85 17.68 14.13
CA LYS A 92 1.07 17.39 15.34
C LYS A 92 1.71 16.27 16.16
N LEU A 93 2.16 15.20 15.51
CA LEU A 93 2.80 14.08 16.17
C LEU A 93 4.21 14.38 16.65
N LEU A 94 4.98 15.18 15.91
CA LEU A 94 6.32 15.65 16.30
C LEU A 94 6.28 16.49 17.59
N TYR A 95 5.21 17.26 17.77
CA TYR A 95 4.97 18.10 18.95
C TYR A 95 4.11 17.41 20.02
N ALA A 96 3.61 16.21 19.76
CA ALA A 96 2.85 15.46 20.75
C ALA A 96 3.78 15.07 21.92
N PRO A 97 3.37 15.24 23.19
CA PRO A 97 4.15 14.76 24.31
C PRO A 97 4.31 13.25 24.20
N LEU A 98 5.55 12.75 24.20
CA LEU A 98 5.90 11.33 24.08
C LEU A 98 5.21 10.44 25.13
N TYR A 99 4.73 11.02 26.24
CA TYR A 99 4.06 10.33 27.35
C TYR A 99 2.53 10.33 27.25
N MET A 100 1.93 10.91 26.20
CA MET A 100 0.49 10.90 25.95
C MET A 100 0.08 9.86 24.87
N SER A 101 0.99 8.95 24.51
CA SER A 101 0.78 7.93 23.47
C SER A 101 -0.38 6.96 23.74
N ASP A 102 -0.87 6.94 24.97
CA ASP A 102 -1.91 6.02 25.44
C ASP A 102 -3.27 6.71 25.55
N GLN A 103 -3.31 8.06 25.52
CA GLN A 103 -4.54 8.85 25.64
C GLN A 103 -5.05 9.37 24.29
N PHE A 104 -4.23 9.35 23.25
CA PHE A 104 -4.64 9.71 21.91
C PHE A 104 -4.82 8.45 21.07
N GLU A 105 -6.07 8.12 20.76
CA GLU A 105 -6.41 7.23 19.66
C GLU A 105 -5.95 7.91 18.36
N LEU A 106 -4.76 7.55 17.91
CA LEU A 106 -4.23 8.02 16.64
C LEU A 106 -4.99 7.31 15.51
N GLU A 107 -5.61 8.09 14.64
CA GLU A 107 -6.24 7.55 13.45
C GLU A 107 -5.18 6.99 12.49
N PRO A 108 -5.44 5.85 11.82
CA PRO A 108 -4.52 5.29 10.82
C PRO A 108 -4.11 6.31 9.75
N ALA A 109 -5.02 7.20 9.33
CA ALA A 109 -4.73 8.25 8.36
C ALA A 109 -3.59 9.18 8.83
N VAL A 110 -3.62 9.63 10.09
CA VAL A 110 -2.58 10.49 10.68
C VAL A 110 -1.23 9.79 10.72
N LEU A 111 -1.21 8.50 11.07
CA LEU A 111 0.02 7.71 11.11
C LEU A 111 0.59 7.45 9.71
N ILE A 112 -0.26 7.19 8.71
CA ILE A 112 0.16 7.01 7.31
C ILE A 112 0.76 8.32 6.77
N SER A 113 0.06 9.44 6.97
CA SER A 113 0.57 10.80 6.68
C SER A 113 1.93 11.04 7.31
N THR A 114 2.06 10.73 8.60
CA THR A 114 3.33 10.89 9.32
C THR A 114 4.42 9.99 8.75
N LEU A 115 4.09 8.74 8.44
CA LEU A 115 5.04 7.79 7.87
C LEU A 115 5.57 8.26 6.50
N ARG A 116 4.71 8.88 5.67
CA ARG A 116 5.12 9.51 4.39
C ARG A 116 6.13 10.62 4.63
N ILE A 117 5.80 11.60 5.47
CA ILE A 117 6.69 12.73 5.75
C ILE A 117 8.01 12.26 6.37
N ALA A 118 7.94 11.34 7.34
CA ALA A 118 9.14 10.81 7.99
C ALA A 118 10.04 10.02 7.03
N THR A 119 9.46 9.34 6.04
CA THR A 119 10.23 8.63 5.01
C THR A 119 10.84 9.60 4.00
N ASN A 120 10.06 10.57 3.51
CA ASN A 120 10.50 11.51 2.47
C ASN A 120 11.56 12.50 2.97
N PHE A 121 11.50 12.88 4.25
CA PHE A 121 12.41 13.87 4.86
C PHE A 121 13.46 13.27 5.80
N ASP A 122 13.59 11.93 5.80
CA ASP A 122 14.53 11.14 6.62
C ASP A 122 14.50 11.50 8.11
N HIS A 123 13.38 11.16 8.77
CA HIS A 123 13.21 11.18 10.23
C HIS A 123 13.05 9.75 10.76
N PRO A 124 14.15 9.07 11.11
CA PRO A 124 14.12 7.64 11.42
C PRO A 124 13.29 7.31 12.67
N SER A 125 13.31 8.16 13.70
CA SER A 125 12.58 7.93 14.94
C SER A 125 11.07 8.04 14.74
N LEU A 126 10.62 9.08 14.02
CA LEU A 126 9.21 9.29 13.71
C LEU A 126 8.69 8.20 12.75
N ARG A 127 9.51 7.79 11.78
CA ARG A 127 9.22 6.68 10.88
C ARG A 127 9.04 5.37 11.65
N SER A 128 9.96 5.06 12.57
CA SER A 128 9.88 3.87 13.42
C SER A 128 8.62 3.89 14.29
N PHE A 129 8.33 5.03 14.92
CA PHE A 129 7.11 5.20 15.73
C PHE A 129 5.84 4.92 14.92
N ALA A 130 5.69 5.56 13.76
CA ALA A 130 4.50 5.39 12.92
C ALA A 130 4.37 3.94 12.41
N THR A 131 5.49 3.32 12.04
CA THR A 131 5.53 1.91 11.61
C THR A 131 5.02 0.98 12.72
N ILE A 132 5.54 1.11 13.94
CA ILE A 132 5.17 0.25 15.08
C ILE A 132 3.69 0.43 15.42
N LYS A 133 3.19 1.67 15.44
CA LYS A 133 1.78 1.94 15.76
C LYS A 133 0.84 1.39 14.68
N LEU A 134 1.19 1.53 13.39
CA LEU A 134 0.39 0.96 12.29
C LEU A 134 0.44 -0.57 12.25
N GLU A 135 1.55 -1.20 12.60
CA GLU A 135 1.64 -2.66 12.74
C GLU A 135 0.71 -3.17 13.86
N ALA A 136 0.54 -2.41 14.95
CA ALA A 136 -0.36 -2.75 16.05
C ALA A 136 -1.85 -2.59 15.69
N MET A 137 -2.21 -1.77 14.69
CA MET A 137 -3.60 -1.47 14.32
C MET A 137 -4.28 -2.52 13.43
N ALA A 138 -3.60 -3.63 13.11
CA ALA A 138 -4.15 -4.73 12.32
C ALA A 138 -4.87 -4.29 11.02
N LEU A 139 -4.19 -3.48 10.21
CA LEU A 139 -4.77 -2.95 8.96
C LEU A 139 -5.18 -4.07 8.00
N PRO A 140 -6.14 -3.82 7.09
CA PRO A 140 -6.46 -4.74 6.01
C PRO A 140 -5.20 -5.10 5.19
N PRO A 141 -5.04 -6.36 4.74
CA PRO A 141 -3.86 -6.77 3.97
C PRO A 141 -3.56 -5.89 2.75
N ILE A 142 -4.60 -5.42 2.05
CA ILE A 142 -4.44 -4.54 0.89
C ILE A 142 -3.85 -3.18 1.25
N GLU A 143 -4.16 -2.65 2.43
CA GLU A 143 -3.63 -1.37 2.91
C GLU A 143 -2.13 -1.45 3.16
N TYR A 144 -1.66 -2.56 3.75
CA TYR A 144 -0.22 -2.81 3.88
C TYR A 144 0.49 -2.81 2.53
N VAL A 145 -0.09 -3.44 1.50
CA VAL A 145 0.51 -3.45 0.16
C VAL A 145 0.51 -2.05 -0.46
N ARG A 146 -0.59 -1.30 -0.34
CA ARG A 146 -0.69 0.07 -0.87
C ARG A 146 0.38 0.98 -0.28
N ILE A 147 0.47 1.02 1.05
CA ILE A 147 1.46 1.84 1.77
C ILE A 147 2.89 1.39 1.42
N ALA A 148 3.11 0.08 1.33
CA ALA A 148 4.42 -0.47 1.01
C ALA A 148 4.88 -0.14 -0.41
N GLN A 149 3.99 -0.16 -1.39
CA GLN A 149 4.30 0.26 -2.76
C GLN A 149 4.61 1.76 -2.81
N GLU A 150 3.85 2.57 -2.08
CA GLU A 150 4.04 4.01 -2.02
C GLU A 150 5.40 4.39 -1.39
N LEU A 151 5.77 3.73 -0.28
CA LEU A 151 6.94 4.07 0.54
C LEU A 151 8.15 3.16 0.32
N GLY A 152 8.07 2.21 -0.62
CA GLY A 152 9.15 1.25 -0.90
C GLY A 152 9.44 0.27 0.25
N MET A 153 8.44 -0.08 1.08
CA MET A 153 8.61 -0.96 2.25
C MET A 153 8.40 -2.43 1.89
N THR A 154 9.43 -3.11 1.40
CA THR A 154 9.38 -4.51 0.95
C THR A 154 8.76 -5.46 1.98
N ARG A 155 9.18 -5.40 3.25
CA ARG A 155 8.64 -6.25 4.32
C ARG A 155 7.11 -6.14 4.46
N TRP A 156 6.57 -4.93 4.39
CA TRP A 156 5.11 -4.72 4.50
C TRP A 156 4.38 -5.22 3.27
N ARG A 157 4.99 -5.06 2.08
CA ARG A 157 4.46 -5.63 0.84
C ARG A 157 4.33 -7.14 0.97
N ASP A 158 5.40 -7.81 1.40
CA ASP A 158 5.45 -9.27 1.53
C ASP A 158 4.42 -9.75 2.57
N MET A 159 4.37 -9.11 3.74
CA MET A 159 3.35 -9.38 4.76
C MET A 159 1.91 -9.23 4.24
N GLY A 160 1.64 -8.18 3.46
CA GLY A 160 0.33 -7.95 2.87
C GLY A 160 -0.01 -9.01 1.82
N VAL A 161 0.94 -9.36 0.96
CA VAL A 161 0.79 -10.39 -0.08
C VAL A 161 0.57 -11.77 0.54
N ASP A 162 1.34 -12.17 1.56
CA ASP A 162 1.20 -13.46 2.22
C ASP A 162 -0.17 -13.61 2.90
N LYS A 163 -0.65 -12.53 3.53
CA LYS A 163 -2.00 -12.48 4.10
C LYS A 163 -3.06 -12.59 3.01
N LEU A 164 -2.88 -11.92 1.86
CA LEU A 164 -3.80 -12.04 0.72
C LEU A 164 -3.79 -13.46 0.14
N ILE A 165 -2.64 -14.11 -0.01
CA ILE A 165 -2.57 -15.51 -0.47
C ILE A 165 -3.32 -16.43 0.50
N SER A 166 -3.19 -16.16 1.81
CA SER A 166 -3.76 -17.02 2.85
C SER A 166 -5.27 -16.86 3.04
N ARG A 167 -5.82 -15.70 2.66
CA ARG A 167 -7.22 -15.31 2.82
C ARG A 167 -8.17 -16.15 1.95
N GLU A 168 -9.38 -16.42 2.45
CA GLU A 168 -10.42 -17.19 1.74
C GLU A 168 -11.15 -16.36 0.69
N GLU A 169 -11.46 -15.09 1.00
CA GLU A 169 -12.20 -14.23 0.09
C GLU A 169 -11.40 -13.95 -1.20
N PRO A 170 -12.06 -13.98 -2.38
CA PRO A 170 -11.41 -13.69 -3.65
C PRO A 170 -10.85 -12.26 -3.68
N LEU A 171 -9.90 -12.02 -4.59
CA LEU A 171 -9.44 -10.66 -4.85
C LEU A 171 -10.55 -9.87 -5.54
N THR A 172 -10.83 -8.67 -5.05
CA THR A 172 -11.78 -7.76 -5.69
C THR A 172 -11.11 -7.01 -6.86
N PRO A 173 -11.89 -6.48 -7.82
CA PRO A 173 -11.34 -5.64 -8.88
C PRO A 173 -10.63 -4.38 -8.36
N HIS A 174 -11.06 -3.83 -7.22
CA HIS A 174 -10.41 -2.69 -6.59
C HIS A 174 -9.02 -3.06 -6.05
N GLU A 175 -8.92 -4.18 -5.33
CA GLU A 175 -7.64 -4.71 -4.85
C GLU A 175 -6.70 -5.01 -6.02
N GLY A 176 -7.21 -5.59 -7.10
CA GLY A 176 -6.41 -5.87 -8.31
C GLY A 176 -5.78 -4.62 -8.93
N ARG A 177 -6.46 -3.46 -8.87
CA ARG A 177 -5.91 -2.18 -9.33
C ARG A 177 -4.75 -1.69 -8.46
N ILE A 178 -4.85 -1.85 -7.14
CA ILE A 178 -3.79 -1.48 -6.20
C ILE A 178 -2.57 -2.41 -6.35
N LEU A 179 -2.81 -3.71 -6.43
CA LEU A 179 -1.76 -4.73 -6.56
C LEU A 179 -0.99 -4.63 -7.89
N GLY A 180 -1.68 -4.21 -8.94
CA GLY A 180 -1.21 -4.29 -10.31
C GLY A 180 -1.31 -5.71 -10.88
N THR A 181 -1.20 -5.84 -12.21
CA THR A 181 -1.44 -7.09 -12.93
C THR A 181 -0.52 -8.21 -12.47
N ASN A 182 0.79 -7.94 -12.37
CA ASN A 182 1.78 -8.99 -12.05
C ASN A 182 1.58 -9.56 -10.64
N THR A 183 1.40 -8.70 -9.64
CA THR A 183 1.17 -9.13 -8.26
C THR A 183 -0.16 -9.87 -8.12
N SER A 184 -1.21 -9.39 -8.82
CA SER A 184 -2.53 -10.05 -8.81
C SER A 184 -2.48 -11.45 -9.43
N MET A 185 -1.81 -11.61 -10.57
CA MET A 185 -1.60 -12.92 -11.19
C MET A 185 -0.80 -13.85 -10.29
N PHE A 186 0.27 -13.33 -9.67
CA PHE A 186 1.06 -14.12 -8.71
C PHE A 186 0.20 -14.65 -7.55
N ILE A 187 -0.60 -13.78 -6.91
CA ILE A 187 -1.48 -14.19 -5.81
C ILE A 187 -2.50 -15.23 -6.29
N ALA A 188 -3.11 -15.03 -7.46
CA ALA A 188 -4.06 -15.98 -8.04
C ALA A 188 -3.41 -17.36 -8.27
N THR A 189 -2.22 -17.40 -8.86
CA THR A 189 -1.45 -18.63 -9.08
C THR A 189 -1.14 -19.34 -7.76
N GLN A 190 -0.67 -18.62 -6.74
CA GLN A 190 -0.36 -19.21 -5.44
C GLN A 190 -1.61 -19.79 -4.76
N ARG A 191 -2.74 -19.09 -4.83
CA ARG A 191 -4.02 -19.57 -4.32
C ARG A 191 -4.50 -20.81 -5.07
N GLU A 192 -4.37 -20.84 -6.39
CA GLU A 192 -4.72 -22.00 -7.20
C GLU A 192 -3.86 -23.22 -6.86
N LEU A 193 -2.55 -23.05 -6.73
CA LEU A 193 -1.64 -24.13 -6.31
C LEU A 193 -2.04 -24.70 -4.95
N ARG A 194 -2.31 -23.83 -3.98
CA ARG A 194 -2.76 -24.23 -2.64
C ARG A 194 -4.10 -24.99 -2.67
N LEU A 195 -5.02 -24.59 -3.54
CA LEU A 195 -6.28 -25.31 -3.73
C LEU A 195 -6.03 -26.69 -4.36
N ARG A 196 -5.16 -26.79 -5.36
CA ARG A 196 -4.80 -28.06 -6.01
C ARG A 196 -4.16 -29.03 -5.01
N GLU A 197 -3.25 -28.57 -4.16
CA GLU A 197 -2.65 -29.40 -3.10
C GLU A 197 -3.73 -29.98 -2.18
N ARG A 198 -4.67 -29.14 -1.72
CA ARG A 198 -5.78 -29.60 -0.88
C ARG A 198 -6.72 -30.59 -1.59
N ILE A 199 -6.91 -30.45 -2.90
CA ILE A 199 -7.72 -31.37 -3.70
C ILE A 199 -7.01 -32.72 -3.87
N MET A 200 -5.69 -32.74 -4.01
CA MET A 200 -4.92 -33.99 -4.12
C MET A 200 -4.93 -34.81 -2.82
N ASP A 201 -5.15 -34.16 -1.68
CA ASP A 201 -5.35 -34.83 -0.39
C ASP A 201 -6.75 -35.46 -0.24
N ILE A 202 -7.65 -35.29 -1.22
CA ILE A 202 -8.97 -35.93 -1.21
C ILE A 202 -8.81 -37.43 -1.55
N PRO A 203 -9.26 -38.34 -0.66
CA PRO A 203 -9.29 -39.77 -0.92
C PRO A 203 -9.92 -40.10 -2.27
N SER A 204 -9.34 -41.07 -2.99
CA SER A 204 -9.93 -41.58 -4.23
C SER A 204 -11.37 -42.06 -4.01
N ALA A 205 -12.18 -42.13 -5.07
CA ALA A 205 -13.58 -42.57 -4.95
C ALA A 205 -13.73 -43.96 -4.28
N ASP A 206 -12.78 -44.86 -4.51
CA ASP A 206 -12.78 -46.20 -3.91
C ASP A 206 -12.34 -46.17 -2.44
N GLU A 207 -11.37 -45.33 -2.10
CA GLU A 207 -10.96 -45.10 -0.73
C GLU A 207 -12.09 -44.44 0.07
N TYR A 208 -12.76 -43.45 -0.51
CA TYR A 208 -13.93 -42.78 0.05
C TYR A 208 -15.05 -43.78 0.40
N LYS A 209 -15.37 -44.71 -0.51
CA LYS A 209 -16.37 -45.77 -0.29
C LYS A 209 -16.00 -46.72 0.86
N ARG A 210 -14.70 -46.89 1.15
CA ARG A 210 -14.20 -47.73 2.26
C ARG A 210 -14.23 -47.01 3.61
N LEU A 211 -14.40 -45.69 3.63
CA LEU A 211 -14.55 -44.93 4.88
C LEU A 211 -15.92 -45.20 5.53
N SER A 212 -15.98 -45.11 6.86
CA SER A 212 -17.26 -45.15 7.57
C SER A 212 -18.16 -43.97 7.19
N VAL A 213 -19.47 -44.14 7.29
CA VAL A 213 -20.47 -43.10 6.94
C VAL A 213 -20.20 -41.77 7.66
N SER A 214 -19.82 -41.82 8.94
CA SER A 214 -19.47 -40.60 9.69
C SER A 214 -18.22 -39.90 9.15
N ARG A 215 -17.24 -40.65 8.66
CA ARG A 215 -16.01 -40.09 8.08
C ARG A 215 -16.24 -39.56 6.66
N GLN A 216 -17.11 -40.22 5.90
CA GLN A 216 -17.61 -39.74 4.62
C GLN A 216 -18.35 -38.40 4.75
N ALA A 217 -19.23 -38.26 5.75
CA ALA A 217 -19.94 -37.01 6.02
C ALA A 217 -18.99 -35.86 6.35
N ARG A 218 -18.02 -36.07 7.25
CA ARG A 218 -16.99 -35.07 7.58
C ARG A 218 -16.15 -34.65 6.37
N LEU A 219 -15.76 -35.60 5.53
CA LEU A 219 -14.99 -35.30 4.33
C LEU A 219 -15.84 -34.51 3.31
N ARG A 220 -17.13 -34.85 3.15
CA ARG A 220 -18.05 -34.07 2.30
C ARG A 220 -18.15 -32.62 2.75
N GLU A 221 -18.37 -32.40 4.05
CA GLU A 221 -18.39 -31.04 4.62
C GLU A 221 -17.06 -30.33 4.36
N GLN A 222 -15.93 -31.00 4.55
CA GLN A 222 -14.61 -30.43 4.31
C GLN A 222 -14.39 -30.05 2.83
N ILE A 223 -14.80 -30.90 1.88
CA ILE A 223 -14.70 -30.62 0.44
C ILE A 223 -15.64 -29.46 0.05
N GLN A 224 -16.85 -29.45 0.61
CA GLN A 224 -17.84 -28.41 0.35
C GLN A 224 -17.34 -27.03 0.81
N LEU A 225 -16.76 -26.97 2.01
CA LEU A 225 -16.08 -25.78 2.52
C LEU A 225 -14.88 -25.39 1.66
N MET A 226 -14.05 -26.35 1.25
CA MET A 226 -12.85 -26.10 0.44
C MET A 226 -13.17 -25.51 -0.94
N LEU A 227 -14.26 -25.96 -1.56
CA LEU A 227 -14.67 -25.55 -2.90
C LEU A 227 -15.67 -24.39 -2.90
N GLY A 228 -16.14 -23.94 -1.74
CA GLY A 228 -17.15 -22.90 -1.62
C GLY A 228 -18.48 -23.28 -2.29
N LEU A 229 -18.84 -24.57 -2.27
CA LEU A 229 -20.09 -25.05 -2.86
C LEU A 229 -21.25 -24.80 -1.89
N PRO A 230 -22.43 -24.36 -2.38
CA PRO A 230 -23.62 -24.19 -1.53
C PRO A 230 -23.98 -25.53 -0.85
N GLU A 231 -24.48 -25.48 0.39
CA GLU A 231 -24.91 -26.67 1.13
C GLU A 231 -25.87 -27.50 0.26
N LEU A 232 -25.52 -28.77 0.06
CA LEU A 232 -26.40 -29.68 -0.65
C LEU A 232 -27.51 -30.03 0.34
N PRO A 233 -28.78 -30.05 -0.10
CA PRO A 233 -29.86 -30.46 0.79
C PRO A 233 -29.51 -31.83 1.38
N PRO A 234 -29.82 -32.07 2.67
CA PRO A 234 -29.54 -33.35 3.29
C PRO A 234 -30.14 -34.43 2.41
N SER A 235 -29.32 -35.41 1.99
CA SER A 235 -29.82 -36.51 1.18
C SER A 235 -30.73 -37.36 2.07
N GLY A 236 -31.98 -36.91 2.26
CA GLY A 236 -33.08 -37.78 2.60
C GLY A 236 -33.12 -38.80 1.49
N GLY A 237 -32.62 -40.01 1.78
CA GLY A 237 -32.69 -41.10 0.83
C GLY A 237 -34.14 -41.21 0.35
N PRO A 238 -34.38 -41.41 -0.96
CA PRO A 238 -35.73 -41.59 -1.44
C PRO A 238 -36.32 -42.78 -0.68
N SER A 239 -37.32 -42.50 0.17
CA SER A 239 -38.27 -43.50 0.61
C SER A 239 -38.94 -43.97 -0.67
N ILE A 240 -38.43 -45.06 -1.25
CA ILE A 240 -39.01 -45.73 -2.40
C ILE A 240 -40.45 -46.07 -1.99
N PRO A 241 -41.49 -45.41 -2.54
CA PRO A 241 -42.84 -45.90 -2.32
C PRO A 241 -42.95 -47.27 -3.00
N PRO A 242 -43.61 -48.27 -2.37
CA PRO A 242 -43.77 -49.57 -2.98
C PRO A 242 -44.50 -49.42 -4.33
N SER A 243 -43.83 -49.95 -5.35
CA SER A 243 -44.31 -50.08 -6.72
C SER A 243 -45.75 -50.58 -6.76
N SER A 244 -46.67 -49.75 -7.28
CA SER A 244 -47.92 -50.22 -7.86
C SER A 244 -47.84 -50.01 -9.36
N SER A 245 -47.83 -51.14 -10.07
CA SER A 245 -47.87 -51.25 -11.51
C SER A 245 -49.22 -50.79 -12.07
N VAL A 246 -49.24 -49.88 -13.04
CA VAL A 246 -50.28 -49.83 -14.09
C VAL A 246 -49.69 -49.23 -15.38
N TYR A 247 -49.83 -49.99 -16.47
CA TYR A 247 -49.85 -49.69 -17.92
C TYR A 247 -49.84 -48.20 -18.35
N SER A 248 -49.18 -47.75 -19.44
CA SER A 248 -49.33 -48.14 -20.86
C SER A 248 -48.19 -47.50 -21.68
N GLN A 249 -47.44 -48.24 -22.50
CA GLN A 249 -47.58 -48.38 -23.97
C GLN A 249 -47.73 -47.10 -24.84
N THR A 250 -46.80 -47.04 -25.81
CA THR A 250 -46.80 -46.34 -27.12
C THR A 250 -46.53 -44.83 -27.15
N SER A 251 -45.36 -44.46 -27.68
CA SER A 251 -45.24 -43.93 -29.06
C SER A 251 -43.78 -43.52 -29.36
N SER A 252 -43.30 -44.00 -30.51
CA SER A 252 -41.96 -43.80 -31.06
C SER A 252 -41.70 -42.35 -31.48
N PRO A 253 -40.44 -41.88 -31.49
CA PRO A 253 -40.03 -40.81 -32.39
C PRO A 253 -39.14 -41.31 -33.52
N LYS A 254 -39.50 -40.83 -34.71
CA LYS A 254 -38.85 -40.92 -36.02
C LYS A 254 -37.32 -40.77 -35.97
N ARG A 255 -36.64 -41.70 -36.66
CA ARG A 255 -35.33 -41.50 -37.30
C ARG A 255 -35.35 -40.25 -38.17
N ILE A 256 -34.42 -39.34 -37.94
CA ILE A 256 -33.99 -38.35 -38.93
C ILE A 256 -32.57 -38.76 -39.33
N ASP A 257 -32.45 -39.33 -40.53
CA ASP A 257 -31.20 -39.45 -41.26
C ASP A 257 -30.80 -38.05 -41.75
N LEU A 258 -29.61 -37.58 -41.39
CA LEU A 258 -28.96 -36.46 -42.05
C LEU A 258 -27.58 -36.90 -42.53
N GLY A 259 -27.44 -36.87 -43.85
CA GLY A 259 -26.31 -37.33 -44.62
C GLY A 259 -25.01 -36.57 -44.36
N SER A 260 -23.95 -37.36 -44.30
CA SER A 260 -22.75 -37.31 -45.15
C SER A 260 -22.09 -35.95 -45.49
N ASN A 261 -20.76 -36.00 -45.29
CA ASN A 261 -19.71 -35.48 -46.16
C ASN A 261 -19.38 -33.98 -46.16
N THR A 262 -18.35 -33.62 -45.39
CA THR A 262 -17.33 -32.66 -45.84
C THR A 262 -15.93 -33.11 -45.39
N ARG A 263 -15.05 -33.31 -46.38
CA ARG A 263 -13.61 -33.62 -46.26
C ARG A 263 -12.85 -32.48 -45.57
N PRO A 264 -11.75 -32.76 -44.83
CA PRO A 264 -10.84 -31.72 -44.37
C PRO A 264 -9.85 -31.29 -45.46
N ALA A 265 -9.77 -29.98 -45.70
CA ALA A 265 -8.78 -29.37 -46.56
C ALA A 265 -7.39 -29.32 -45.90
N LYS A 266 -6.37 -29.51 -46.73
CA LYS A 266 -4.94 -29.56 -46.41
C LYS A 266 -4.43 -28.28 -45.75
N ARG A 267 -3.65 -28.43 -44.69
CA ARG A 267 -2.82 -27.35 -44.10
C ARG A 267 -1.68 -26.98 -45.06
N PRO A 268 -1.40 -25.69 -45.31
CA PRO A 268 -0.13 -25.27 -45.87
C PRO A 268 0.95 -25.23 -44.78
N ARG A 269 2.10 -25.86 -45.08
CA ARG A 269 3.38 -25.67 -44.39
C ARG A 269 3.86 -24.24 -44.64
N ILE A 270 3.99 -23.43 -43.59
CA ILE A 270 4.74 -22.18 -43.64
C ILE A 270 6.13 -22.48 -43.07
N SER A 271 7.12 -22.49 -43.95
CA SER A 271 8.54 -22.43 -43.62
C SER A 271 8.89 -20.99 -43.23
N GLY A 272 9.21 -20.76 -41.96
CA GLY A 272 9.77 -19.51 -41.48
C GLY A 272 11.23 -19.69 -41.11
N ASN A 273 12.12 -19.30 -42.01
CA ASN A 273 13.53 -19.10 -41.75
C ASN A 273 13.74 -17.82 -40.90
N THR A 274 14.94 -17.75 -40.33
CA THR A 274 15.66 -16.55 -39.83
C THR A 274 15.56 -16.24 -38.33
N LEU A 275 16.37 -16.96 -37.55
CA LEU A 275 16.84 -16.53 -36.23
C LEU A 275 17.86 -15.39 -36.39
N GLY A 276 17.40 -14.15 -36.24
CA GLY A 276 18.25 -13.00 -35.97
C GLY A 276 18.51 -12.90 -34.46
N VAL A 277 19.74 -13.20 -34.05
CA VAL A 277 20.21 -13.07 -32.67
C VAL A 277 20.39 -11.58 -32.35
N VAL A 278 19.42 -10.98 -31.64
CA VAL A 278 19.60 -9.69 -30.99
C VAL A 278 20.08 -9.94 -29.56
N ARG A 279 21.34 -9.61 -29.33
CA ARG A 279 22.05 -9.76 -28.05
C ARG A 279 21.77 -8.54 -27.19
N ILE A 280 20.72 -8.56 -26.38
CA ILE A 280 20.49 -7.53 -25.35
C ILE A 280 21.32 -7.90 -24.11
N ARG A 281 22.40 -7.15 -23.88
CA ARG A 281 23.12 -7.13 -22.60
C ARG A 281 22.25 -6.41 -21.57
N LEU A 282 21.70 -7.14 -20.61
CA LEU A 282 21.28 -6.59 -19.33
C LEU A 282 22.33 -6.98 -18.29
N GLY A 283 23.03 -5.98 -17.77
CA GLY A 283 24.04 -6.13 -16.74
C GLY A 283 23.45 -6.73 -15.47
N GLY A 284 23.94 -7.90 -15.09
CA GLY A 284 23.67 -8.49 -13.78
C GLY A 284 24.41 -7.70 -12.71
N ALA A 285 23.66 -7.03 -11.83
CA ALA A 285 24.15 -6.65 -10.53
C ALA A 285 24.00 -7.86 -9.60
N VAL A 286 25.13 -8.52 -9.34
CA VAL A 286 25.28 -9.55 -8.31
C VAL A 286 25.20 -8.84 -6.95
N TYR A 287 24.05 -8.89 -6.29
CA TYR A 287 23.98 -8.51 -4.88
C TYR A 287 24.52 -9.66 -4.03
N ARG A 288 25.75 -9.49 -3.54
CA ARG A 288 26.36 -10.34 -2.53
C ARG A 288 25.60 -10.19 -1.22
N ASN A 289 25.15 -11.32 -0.68
CA ASN A 289 24.69 -11.45 0.69
C ASN A 289 25.82 -11.10 1.67
N HIS A 290 25.68 -9.99 2.40
CA HIS A 290 26.37 -9.80 3.67
C HIS A 290 25.46 -10.26 4.81
N GLN A 291 25.42 -11.57 5.04
CA GLN A 291 25.15 -12.10 6.37
C GLN A 291 26.50 -12.42 7.00
N THR A 292 26.99 -11.58 7.91
CA THR A 292 27.86 -12.01 9.01
C THR A 292 28.11 -10.88 10.01
N THR A 293 27.99 -11.24 11.29
CA THR A 293 28.63 -10.59 12.46
C THR A 293 27.82 -9.53 13.22
N VAL A 294 26.77 -9.95 13.93
CA VAL A 294 26.48 -9.40 15.28
C VAL A 294 26.09 -10.57 16.20
N GLY A 295 27.10 -11.26 16.70
CA GLY A 295 26.95 -12.36 17.63
C GLY A 295 28.23 -12.53 18.43
N LYS A 296 28.41 -11.67 19.44
CA LYS A 296 29.30 -11.81 20.64
C LYS A 296 29.54 -10.43 21.26
N LEU A 297 28.64 -9.98 22.15
CA LEU A 297 28.94 -8.90 23.10
C LEU A 297 27.91 -8.82 24.24
N LEU A 298 27.57 -9.96 24.86
CA LEU A 298 26.78 -9.99 26.11
C LEU A 298 27.26 -11.05 27.11
N SER A 299 28.58 -11.24 27.24
CA SER A 299 29.15 -12.20 28.22
C SER A 299 30.15 -11.60 29.23
N SER A 300 30.32 -10.27 29.30
CA SER A 300 31.35 -9.64 30.14
C SER A 300 30.84 -8.66 31.22
N ARG A 301 29.60 -8.80 31.70
CA ARG A 301 29.07 -7.98 32.83
C ARG A 301 28.57 -8.78 34.04
N LYS A 302 29.28 -9.86 34.39
CA LYS A 302 29.12 -10.56 35.69
C LYS A 302 30.47 -10.93 36.34
N ARG A 303 31.42 -9.99 36.40
CA ARG A 303 32.61 -10.09 37.28
C ARG A 303 33.13 -8.71 37.67
N LEU A 304 32.35 -7.95 38.45
CA LEU A 304 32.87 -6.88 39.32
C LEU A 304 31.82 -6.45 40.35
N ALA A 305 31.41 -7.39 41.20
CA ALA A 305 30.65 -7.11 42.42
C ALA A 305 30.98 -8.19 43.47
N LYS A 306 32.26 -8.32 43.80
CA LYS A 306 32.76 -9.01 44.99
C LYS A 306 34.07 -8.33 45.41
N ARG A 307 33.93 -7.22 46.14
CA ARG A 307 34.99 -6.69 47.00
C ARG A 307 34.36 -5.80 48.07
N THR A 308 33.85 -6.45 49.13
CA THR A 308 33.67 -5.87 50.48
C THR A 308 33.24 -6.98 51.44
N ARG A 309 34.21 -7.82 51.81
CA ARG A 309 34.47 -8.37 53.15
C ARG A 309 35.64 -9.34 53.03
#